data_AF-A0AAD1GU82-F1
#
_entry.id   AF-A0AAD1GU82-F1
#
_cell.length_a   1.000
_cell.length_b   1.000
_cell.length_c   1.000
_cell.angle_alpha   90.00
_cell.angle_beta   90.00
_cell.angle_gamma   90.00
#
_symmetry.space_group_name_H-M   'P 1'
#
loop_
_entity.id
_entity.type
_entity.pdbx_description
1 polymer ?
#
loop_
_entity_poly.entity_id
_entity_poly.type
_entity_poly.pdbx_seq_one_letter_code
_entity_poly.pdbx_strand_id
1 'polypeptide(L)'
;MADSRPALQLLTQVFSDQQLTAYATLQTYLEAGGSIFTLVEKGVQGLVRDFGVSPDDARQLLRRFNSMAIYLRRQFIEHSLYDSAKEQRRASSGLLSMVRGPSFELLFNPRFDSLCPPQALESVASPVAYLIELMRWIEQRIEAASNDMFKLPLHDRRKDLKPLSVDFNAVHRSVSSVDIIVPVLERFIDMAPEALEQAMIEARYPNGLPYFQHWVTVDTVARHHGLSVGSFVQSVSPSFPYFFQAQAWYNDAGPALAHASRLGPYQRRLLTEEAAKLADRDVFYAHNFGTDDLTWQDLEEMPFFGERTKLDTRGLEVLLSVRGFAPVRSANVTYSSQTESDVPESGRSGSVYLNANDHPGVSIVGSADGPAFLHRLSVSPGDAAGLARYDRMNRKLRLDQWLALPSEQVDALLVAAIKAEVRGDAATSAWWITEQVVHALGLFQSLRERYECPVNDFAVFIDELSIYGRGEALSQFDQVFNNQGDYRESLKLDNGPFPIVPAPEVPDLTVSQLCSALGIDLQTYNYLALAIANAHGVDGESLSRNLAIMSSFYRMVKLPRLLGITPVEGVLMLTMLGGSFGSTAWRVCP
;
A
#
# COMPACT_ATOMS: atom_id res chain seq x y z
N MET A 1 30.12 28.84 -66.77
CA MET A 1 30.65 27.65 -66.08
C MET A 1 29.59 27.23 -65.10
N ALA A 2 29.12 25.99 -65.14
CA ALA A 2 28.00 25.55 -64.30
C ALA A 2 28.38 25.74 -62.82
N ASP A 3 27.59 26.53 -62.08
CA ASP A 3 27.74 26.74 -60.64
C ASP A 3 27.58 25.40 -59.93
N SER A 4 28.69 24.65 -59.84
CA SER A 4 28.72 23.40 -59.09
C SER A 4 28.49 23.76 -57.63
N ARG A 5 27.49 23.11 -57.03
CA ARG A 5 27.11 23.40 -55.64
C ARG A 5 28.32 23.23 -54.73
N PRO A 6 28.57 24.16 -53.79
CA PRO A 6 29.78 24.14 -52.95
C PRO A 6 29.90 22.84 -52.13
N ALA A 7 28.78 22.20 -51.79
CA ALA A 7 28.75 20.90 -51.14
C ALA A 7 29.39 19.77 -51.99
N LEU A 8 29.12 19.76 -53.30
CA LEU A 8 29.66 18.78 -54.25
C LEU A 8 31.14 19.04 -54.55
N GLN A 9 31.53 20.31 -54.62
CA GLN A 9 32.93 20.71 -54.78
C GLN A 9 33.77 20.29 -53.57
N LEU A 10 33.24 20.44 -52.35
CA LEU A 10 33.94 19.97 -51.15
C LEU A 10 34.10 18.45 -51.15
N LEU A 11 33.11 17.73 -51.65
CA LEU A 11 33.12 16.27 -51.70
C LEU A 11 34.17 15.75 -52.70
N THR A 12 34.26 16.35 -53.89
CA THR A 12 35.30 16.02 -54.89
C THR A 12 36.70 16.44 -54.47
N GLN A 13 36.83 17.39 -53.52
CA GLN A 13 38.11 17.78 -52.92
C GLN A 13 38.54 16.93 -51.72
N VAL A 14 37.64 16.14 -51.13
CA VAL A 14 37.95 15.28 -49.97
C VAL A 14 38.29 13.87 -50.44
N PHE A 15 37.60 13.38 -51.47
CA PHE A 15 37.67 11.98 -51.90
C PHE A 15 38.22 11.85 -53.31
N SER A 16 38.95 10.75 -53.57
CA SER A 16 39.39 10.38 -54.92
C SER A 16 38.24 9.80 -55.74
N ASP A 17 38.35 9.81 -57.07
CA ASP A 17 37.30 9.31 -57.98
C ASP A 17 36.83 7.88 -57.65
N GLN A 18 37.71 7.03 -57.09
CA GLN A 18 37.38 5.68 -56.63
C GLN A 18 36.51 5.67 -55.36
N GLN A 19 36.78 6.56 -54.41
CA GLN A 19 35.97 6.71 -53.19
C GLN A 19 34.61 7.37 -53.50
N LEU A 20 34.57 8.27 -54.49
CA LEU A 20 33.33 8.86 -55.00
C LEU A 20 32.37 7.81 -55.57
N THR A 21 32.91 6.84 -56.33
CA THR A 21 32.11 5.71 -56.82
C THR A 21 31.60 4.79 -55.70
N ALA A 22 32.33 4.70 -54.58
CA ALA A 22 31.91 3.91 -53.41
C ALA A 22 30.81 4.60 -52.58
N TYR A 23 30.79 5.94 -52.55
CA TYR A 23 29.82 6.75 -51.79
C TYR A 23 28.75 7.38 -52.68
N ALA A 24 28.29 6.66 -53.71
CA ALA A 24 27.33 7.14 -54.71
C ALA A 24 25.99 7.63 -54.09
N THR A 25 25.56 7.05 -52.97
CA THR A 25 24.35 7.46 -52.24
C THR A 25 24.47 8.86 -51.62
N LEU A 26 25.66 9.24 -51.15
CA LEU A 26 25.92 10.56 -50.60
C LEU A 26 26.05 11.61 -51.71
N GLN A 27 26.68 11.23 -52.82
CA GLN A 27 26.79 12.09 -54.00
C GLN A 27 25.41 12.41 -54.59
N THR A 28 24.57 11.40 -54.79
CA THR A 28 23.19 11.58 -55.28
C THR A 28 22.34 12.43 -54.34
N TYR A 29 22.49 12.30 -53.01
CA TYR A 29 21.80 13.16 -52.04
C TYR A 29 22.16 14.65 -52.21
N LEU A 30 23.44 14.97 -52.41
CA LEU A 30 23.89 16.35 -52.60
C LEU A 30 23.57 16.91 -54.00
N GLU A 31 23.59 16.05 -55.03
CA GLU A 31 23.13 16.39 -56.39
C GLU A 31 21.63 16.70 -56.40
N ALA A 32 20.82 15.97 -55.62
CA ALA A 32 19.40 16.24 -55.42
C ALA A 32 19.11 17.51 -54.60
N GLY A 33 20.12 18.13 -54.00
CA GLY A 33 19.97 19.37 -53.21
C GLY A 33 19.79 19.14 -51.72
N GLY A 34 20.24 18.00 -51.22
CA GLY A 34 20.29 17.70 -49.79
C GLY A 34 21.07 18.76 -49.01
N SER A 35 20.56 19.09 -47.82
CA SER A 35 21.17 20.06 -46.94
C SER A 35 22.43 19.50 -46.29
N ILE A 36 23.47 20.32 -46.14
CA ILE A 36 24.66 19.94 -45.37
C ILE A 36 24.35 19.90 -43.87
N PHE A 37 23.39 20.71 -43.39
CA PHE A 37 23.04 20.78 -41.98
C PHE A 37 22.49 19.45 -41.45
N THR A 38 21.73 18.72 -42.26
CA THR A 38 21.21 17.38 -41.89
C THR A 38 22.33 16.35 -41.80
N LEU A 39 23.37 16.45 -42.65
CA LEU A 39 24.56 15.59 -42.60
C LEU A 39 25.42 15.87 -41.37
N VAL A 40 25.56 17.15 -41.01
CA VAL A 40 26.23 17.58 -39.78
C VAL A 40 25.48 17.10 -38.53
N GLU A 41 24.15 17.24 -38.52
CA GLU A 41 23.28 16.82 -37.42
C GLU A 41 23.37 15.31 -37.17
N LYS A 42 23.41 14.50 -38.23
CA LYS A 42 23.53 13.03 -38.16
C LYS A 42 24.87 12.53 -37.60
N GLY A 43 25.93 13.32 -37.66
CA GLY A 43 27.24 12.94 -37.13
C GLY A 43 27.95 11.83 -37.93
N VAL A 44 29.11 11.38 -37.43
CA VAL A 44 29.93 10.32 -38.07
C VAL A 44 29.15 9.01 -38.15
N GLN A 45 28.46 8.62 -37.07
CA GLN A 45 27.69 7.38 -37.01
C GLN A 45 26.53 7.35 -38.02
N GLY A 46 25.84 8.48 -38.21
CA GLY A 46 24.77 8.57 -39.22
C GLY A 46 25.28 8.54 -40.65
N LEU A 47 26.46 9.10 -40.93
CA LEU A 47 27.10 9.01 -42.25
C LEU A 47 27.54 7.58 -42.60
N VAL A 48 28.06 6.86 -41.61
CA VAL A 48 28.42 5.44 -41.77
C VAL A 48 27.18 4.59 -42.01
N ARG A 49 26.12 4.80 -41.21
CA ARG A 49 24.89 4.00 -41.28
C ARG A 49 24.04 4.28 -42.53
N ASP A 50 23.78 5.55 -42.83
CA ASP A 50 22.81 5.94 -43.86
C ASP A 50 23.45 6.01 -45.26
N PHE A 51 24.76 6.26 -45.34
CA PHE A 51 25.48 6.48 -46.61
C PHE A 51 26.66 5.53 -46.83
N GLY A 52 26.94 4.60 -45.90
CA GLY A 52 27.98 3.59 -46.05
C GLY A 52 29.41 4.13 -46.05
N VAL A 53 29.63 5.34 -45.51
CA VAL A 53 30.95 5.98 -45.50
C VAL A 53 31.87 5.32 -44.47
N SER A 54 33.16 5.14 -44.78
CA SER A 54 34.12 4.62 -43.80
C SER A 54 34.22 5.57 -42.58
N PRO A 55 34.46 5.05 -41.36
CA PRO A 55 34.43 5.88 -40.14
C PRO A 55 35.50 6.99 -40.15
N ASP A 56 36.65 6.78 -40.78
CA ASP A 56 37.71 7.78 -40.89
C ASP A 56 37.39 8.84 -41.96
N ASP A 57 36.85 8.41 -43.10
CA ASP A 57 36.38 9.32 -44.16
C ASP A 57 35.22 10.19 -43.68
N ALA A 58 34.29 9.61 -42.93
CA ALA A 58 33.17 10.32 -42.32
C ALA A 58 33.64 11.40 -41.33
N ARG A 59 34.71 11.16 -40.56
CA ARG A 59 35.31 12.20 -39.68
C ARG A 59 35.92 13.33 -40.48
N GLN A 60 36.65 13.03 -41.56
CA GLN A 60 37.30 14.04 -42.39
C GLN A 60 36.27 14.93 -43.10
N LEU A 61 35.25 14.31 -43.70
CA LEU A 61 34.16 15.02 -44.37
C LEU A 61 33.34 15.85 -43.38
N LEU A 62 33.03 15.32 -42.19
CA LEU A 62 32.24 16.04 -41.20
C LEU A 62 32.95 17.29 -40.67
N ARG A 63 34.29 17.27 -40.54
CA ARG A 63 35.06 18.49 -40.19
C ARG A 63 34.88 19.60 -41.24
N ARG A 64 34.89 19.24 -42.52
CA ARG A 64 34.70 20.23 -43.61
C ARG A 64 33.25 20.71 -43.67
N PHE A 65 32.28 19.82 -43.53
CA PHE A 65 30.86 20.21 -43.45
C PHE A 65 30.57 21.09 -42.24
N ASN A 66 31.19 20.85 -41.08
CA ASN A 66 31.10 21.76 -39.93
C ASN A 66 31.64 23.15 -40.25
N SER A 67 32.80 23.25 -40.91
CA SER A 67 33.37 24.54 -41.29
C SER A 67 32.47 25.31 -42.25
N MET A 68 31.86 24.62 -43.22
CA MET A 68 30.92 25.21 -44.17
C MET A 68 29.59 25.59 -43.51
N ALA A 69 29.05 24.75 -42.62
CA ALA A 69 27.85 25.04 -41.86
C ALA A 69 28.04 26.26 -40.95
N ILE A 70 29.20 26.40 -40.30
CA ILE A 70 29.55 27.58 -39.51
C ILE A 70 29.63 28.82 -40.39
N TYR A 71 30.28 28.73 -41.56
CA TYR A 71 30.36 29.83 -42.51
C TYR A 71 28.99 30.28 -43.01
N LEU A 72 28.15 29.34 -43.46
CA LEU A 72 26.79 29.63 -43.93
C LEU A 72 25.91 30.19 -42.82
N ARG A 73 25.99 29.63 -41.61
CA ARG A 73 25.29 30.16 -40.44
C ARG A 73 25.72 31.59 -40.14
N ARG A 74 27.02 31.87 -40.20
CA ARG A 74 27.55 33.23 -39.99
C ARG A 74 27.06 34.18 -41.07
N GLN A 75 27.12 33.81 -42.35
CA GLN A 75 26.59 34.63 -43.44
C GLN A 75 25.08 34.85 -43.31
N PHE A 76 24.33 33.84 -42.89
CA PHE A 76 22.90 33.98 -42.64
C PHE A 76 22.63 34.93 -41.47
N ILE A 77 23.40 34.83 -40.37
CA ILE A 77 23.31 35.77 -39.25
C ILE A 77 23.67 37.18 -39.73
N GLU A 78 24.76 37.35 -40.48
CA GLU A 78 25.17 38.64 -41.02
C GLU A 78 24.11 39.22 -41.98
N HIS A 79 23.64 38.46 -42.98
CA HIS A 79 22.57 38.89 -43.88
C HIS A 79 21.28 39.21 -43.13
N SER A 80 20.87 38.32 -42.23
CA SER A 80 19.67 38.55 -41.44
C SER A 80 19.81 39.83 -40.63
N LEU A 81 20.99 40.16 -40.06
CA LEU A 81 21.30 41.41 -39.36
C LEU A 81 21.34 42.65 -40.27
N TYR A 82 21.88 42.56 -41.50
CA TYR A 82 22.01 43.69 -42.43
C TYR A 82 20.71 44.03 -43.18
N ASP A 83 19.83 43.06 -43.45
CA ASP A 83 18.62 43.28 -44.26
C ASP A 83 17.54 44.11 -43.53
N SER A 84 17.65 44.31 -42.22
CA SER A 84 16.75 45.18 -41.45
C SER A 84 17.17 46.66 -41.40
N ALA A 85 18.17 47.08 -42.17
CA ALA A 85 18.57 48.50 -42.22
C ALA A 85 17.43 49.43 -42.73
N LYS A 86 16.30 48.87 -43.19
CA LYS A 86 15.09 49.61 -43.59
C LYS A 86 14.02 49.74 -42.51
N GLU A 87 14.14 49.10 -41.35
CA GLU A 87 13.19 49.32 -40.25
C GLU A 87 13.56 50.58 -39.45
N GLN A 88 12.55 51.43 -39.28
CA GLN A 88 12.65 52.80 -38.77
C GLN A 88 13.40 52.87 -37.44
N ARG A 89 14.40 53.76 -37.38
CA ARG A 89 14.99 54.23 -36.10
C ARG A 89 13.86 54.72 -35.20
N ARG A 90 13.40 53.88 -34.26
CA ARG A 90 12.45 54.30 -33.23
C ARG A 90 13.14 55.35 -32.35
N ALA A 91 12.41 56.42 -32.06
CA ALA A 91 12.89 57.50 -31.21
C ALA A 91 13.19 56.95 -29.80
N SER A 92 14.41 57.18 -29.32
CA SER A 92 14.84 56.87 -27.96
C SER A 92 14.00 57.66 -26.95
N SER A 93 12.99 57.03 -26.36
CA SER A 93 12.11 57.67 -25.38
C SER A 93 12.67 57.50 -23.96
N GLY A 94 12.93 58.62 -23.26
CA GLY A 94 13.29 58.65 -21.83
C GLY A 94 14.35 59.71 -21.47
N LEU A 95 14.40 60.15 -20.21
CA LEU A 95 15.39 61.12 -19.70
C LEU A 95 16.86 60.69 -19.92
N LEU A 96 17.11 59.38 -19.97
CA LEU A 96 18.44 58.80 -20.22
C LEU A 96 18.91 58.90 -21.68
N SER A 97 18.02 59.21 -22.64
CA SER A 97 18.41 59.45 -24.03
C SER A 97 18.99 60.85 -24.26
N MET A 98 18.88 61.74 -23.27
CA MET A 98 19.45 63.09 -23.31
C MET A 98 20.98 63.11 -23.09
N VAL A 99 21.54 62.07 -22.47
CA VAL A 99 22.98 61.92 -22.27
C VAL A 99 23.55 61.08 -23.41
N ARG A 100 24.47 61.63 -24.20
CA ARG A 100 25.23 60.87 -25.21
C ARG A 100 26.16 59.88 -24.51
N GLY A 101 25.65 58.70 -24.21
CA GLY A 101 26.42 57.54 -23.73
C GLY A 101 26.10 56.29 -24.55
N PRO A 102 26.94 55.25 -24.49
CA PRO A 102 26.61 53.97 -25.10
C PRO A 102 25.38 53.36 -24.40
N SER A 103 24.24 53.33 -25.08
CA SER A 103 23.07 52.58 -24.63
C SER A 103 23.04 51.20 -25.27
N PHE A 104 22.45 50.23 -24.58
CA PHE A 104 22.28 48.86 -25.11
C PHE A 104 21.61 48.86 -26.49
N GLU A 105 20.58 49.69 -26.66
CA GLU A 105 19.85 49.86 -27.92
C GLU A 105 20.75 50.39 -29.05
N LEU A 106 21.66 51.33 -28.75
CA LEU A 106 22.60 51.89 -29.72
C LEU A 106 23.74 50.92 -30.07
N LEU A 107 24.19 50.11 -29.10
CA LEU A 107 25.29 49.17 -29.29
C LEU A 107 24.88 47.89 -30.01
N PHE A 108 23.69 47.36 -29.70
CA PHE A 108 23.27 46.03 -30.13
C PHE A 108 22.08 46.04 -31.09
N ASN A 109 21.39 47.18 -31.27
CA ASN A 109 20.23 47.33 -32.14
C ASN A 109 19.26 46.12 -32.07
N PRO A 110 18.78 45.75 -30.86
CA PRO A 110 17.97 44.56 -30.69
C PRO A 110 16.64 44.71 -31.44
N ARG A 111 16.28 43.67 -32.20
CA ARG A 111 14.98 43.60 -32.87
C ARG A 111 13.89 43.24 -31.88
N PHE A 112 13.41 44.25 -31.13
CA PHE A 112 12.34 44.04 -30.15
C PHE A 112 11.08 43.42 -30.75
N ASP A 113 10.80 43.69 -32.03
CA ASP A 113 9.65 43.10 -32.74
C ASP A 113 9.80 41.58 -32.98
N SER A 114 11.02 41.05 -32.95
CA SER A 114 11.31 39.60 -33.03
C SER A 114 11.64 38.96 -31.68
N LEU A 115 11.58 39.74 -30.58
CA LEU A 115 11.82 39.24 -29.24
C LEU A 115 10.49 38.94 -28.56
N CYS A 116 10.45 37.85 -27.81
CA CYS A 116 9.32 37.48 -26.98
C CYS A 116 9.53 38.01 -25.55
N PRO A 117 8.46 38.18 -24.75
CA PRO A 117 8.61 38.51 -23.34
C PRO A 117 9.37 37.40 -22.59
N PRO A 118 9.98 37.71 -21.42
CA PRO A 118 10.57 36.69 -20.58
C PRO A 118 9.49 35.67 -20.18
N GLN A 119 9.83 34.38 -20.19
CA GLN A 119 8.93 33.24 -19.91
C GLN A 119 7.83 32.98 -20.96
N ALA A 120 7.88 33.65 -22.11
CA ALA A 120 7.03 33.29 -23.24
C ALA A 120 7.34 31.86 -23.73
N LEU A 121 6.31 31.18 -24.23
CA LEU A 121 6.43 29.78 -24.70
C LEU A 121 7.35 29.70 -25.92
N GLU A 122 7.26 30.69 -26.80
CA GLU A 122 8.05 30.84 -28.02
C GLU A 122 9.52 31.24 -27.77
N SER A 123 9.90 31.50 -26.52
CA SER A 123 11.30 31.79 -26.20
C SER A 123 12.18 30.59 -26.52
N VAL A 124 13.31 30.83 -27.20
CA VAL A 124 14.31 29.80 -27.50
C VAL A 124 14.93 29.20 -26.23
N ALA A 125 14.86 29.93 -25.11
CA ALA A 125 15.31 29.48 -23.80
C ALA A 125 14.14 29.03 -22.89
N SER A 126 12.94 28.82 -23.43
CA SER A 126 11.80 28.35 -22.65
C SER A 126 11.95 26.86 -22.30
N PRO A 127 11.26 26.39 -21.24
CA PRO A 127 11.12 24.96 -20.96
C PRO A 127 10.51 24.19 -22.14
N VAL A 128 9.69 24.84 -22.96
CA VAL A 128 9.09 24.25 -24.17
C VAL A 128 10.15 23.97 -25.23
N ALA A 129 11.01 24.94 -25.52
CA ALA A 129 12.11 24.77 -26.47
C ALA A 129 13.03 23.62 -26.01
N TYR A 130 13.31 23.54 -24.72
CA TYR A 130 14.07 22.44 -24.13
C TYR A 130 13.35 21.08 -24.28
N LEU A 131 12.05 21.00 -24.00
CA LEU A 131 11.26 19.79 -24.16
C LEU A 131 11.26 19.29 -25.62
N ILE A 132 11.08 20.19 -26.58
CA ILE A 132 11.10 19.85 -28.02
C ILE A 132 12.47 19.31 -28.42
N GLU A 133 13.54 19.94 -27.94
CA GLU A 133 14.91 19.48 -28.21
C GLU A 133 15.16 18.09 -27.60
N LEU A 134 14.69 17.84 -26.37
CA LEU A 134 14.76 16.51 -25.75
C LEU A 134 14.00 15.45 -26.56
N MET A 135 12.78 15.76 -27.01
CA MET A 135 11.99 14.83 -27.83
C MET A 135 12.70 14.49 -29.14
N ARG A 136 13.27 15.49 -29.82
CA ARG A 136 14.07 15.28 -31.04
C ARG A 136 15.31 14.46 -30.76
N TRP A 137 16.00 14.74 -29.66
CA TRP A 137 17.21 14.03 -29.28
C TRP A 137 16.93 12.55 -28.99
N ILE A 138 15.84 12.25 -28.28
CA ILE A 138 15.41 10.86 -28.01
C ILE A 138 15.14 10.12 -29.32
N GLU A 139 14.35 10.71 -30.23
CA GLU A 139 14.00 10.10 -31.51
C GLU A 139 15.26 9.86 -32.39
N GLN A 140 16.12 10.86 -32.53
CA GLN A 140 17.25 10.81 -33.46
C GLN A 140 18.49 10.08 -32.91
N ARG A 141 18.73 10.09 -31.60
CA ARG A 141 19.99 9.59 -30.99
C ARG A 141 19.80 8.33 -30.17
N ILE A 142 18.71 8.20 -29.42
CA ILE A 142 18.48 7.03 -28.58
C ILE A 142 17.73 5.97 -29.41
N GLU A 143 16.55 6.33 -29.90
CA GLU A 143 15.68 5.39 -30.59
C GLU A 143 16.27 4.96 -31.93
N ALA A 144 16.95 5.85 -32.66
CA ALA A 144 17.59 5.49 -33.93
C ALA A 144 18.90 4.67 -33.77
N ALA A 145 19.50 4.60 -32.58
CA ALA A 145 20.77 3.90 -32.38
C ALA A 145 20.60 2.37 -32.25
N SER A 146 19.43 1.89 -31.85
CA SER A 146 19.16 0.46 -31.66
C SER A 146 18.23 -0.07 -32.76
N ASN A 147 18.67 -1.14 -33.44
CA ASN A 147 17.87 -1.92 -34.40
C ASN A 147 17.24 -3.17 -33.75
N ASP A 148 17.21 -3.23 -32.42
CA ASP A 148 16.80 -4.42 -31.70
C ASP A 148 15.28 -4.62 -31.77
N MET A 149 14.85 -5.88 -31.86
CA MET A 149 13.43 -6.26 -31.95
C MET A 149 12.65 -5.92 -30.66
N PHE A 150 13.36 -5.76 -29.53
CA PHE A 150 12.82 -5.39 -28.22
C PHE A 150 12.88 -3.89 -27.92
N LYS A 151 12.93 -3.04 -28.95
CA LYS A 151 12.94 -1.59 -28.77
C LYS A 151 11.66 -1.14 -28.05
N LEU A 152 11.84 -0.42 -26.95
CA LEU A 152 10.75 0.18 -26.17
C LEU A 152 10.71 1.70 -26.42
N PRO A 153 10.06 2.17 -27.50
CA PRO A 153 10.05 3.59 -27.82
C PRO A 153 9.29 4.38 -26.76
N LEU A 154 9.66 5.65 -26.59
CA LEU A 154 9.08 6.54 -25.58
C LEU A 154 7.57 6.66 -25.75
N HIS A 155 7.09 6.69 -26.99
CA HIS A 155 5.66 6.84 -27.28
C HIS A 155 4.83 5.65 -26.78
N ASP A 156 5.35 4.42 -26.89
CA ASP A 156 4.65 3.22 -26.44
C ASP A 156 4.64 3.14 -24.91
N ARG A 157 5.70 3.63 -24.26
CA ARG A 157 5.83 3.72 -22.79
C ARG A 157 5.07 4.89 -22.17
N ARG A 158 4.75 5.93 -22.94
CA ARG A 158 4.06 7.15 -22.52
C ARG A 158 3.19 7.65 -23.67
N LYS A 159 2.01 7.03 -23.82
CA LYS A 159 1.00 7.37 -24.85
C LYS A 159 0.46 8.79 -24.68
N ASP A 160 0.66 9.40 -23.51
CA ASP A 160 0.16 10.71 -23.12
C ASP A 160 0.97 11.90 -23.63
N LEU A 161 2.28 11.73 -23.88
CA LEU A 161 3.20 12.85 -24.11
C LEU A 161 3.01 13.53 -25.48
N LYS A 162 2.87 12.76 -26.56
CA LYS A 162 2.67 13.32 -27.91
C LYS A 162 1.36 14.09 -28.09
N PRO A 163 0.21 13.65 -27.55
CA PRO A 163 -1.03 14.43 -27.64
C PRO A 163 -1.13 15.60 -26.64
N LEU A 164 -0.14 15.80 -25.77
CA LEU A 164 -0.16 16.88 -24.79
C LEU A 164 -0.03 18.25 -25.49
N SER A 165 -1.03 19.12 -25.31
CA SER A 165 -0.97 20.50 -25.79
C SER A 165 -0.01 21.33 -24.95
N VAL A 166 0.94 22.00 -25.59
CA VAL A 166 1.85 22.92 -24.90
C VAL A 166 1.23 24.31 -24.87
N ASP A 167 0.56 24.63 -23.76
CA ASP A 167 0.00 25.95 -23.48
C ASP A 167 0.64 26.58 -22.23
N PHE A 168 0.22 27.82 -21.92
CA PHE A 168 0.77 28.54 -20.77
C PHE A 168 0.49 27.81 -19.45
N ASN A 169 -0.69 27.19 -19.34
CA ASN A 169 -1.09 26.45 -18.14
C ASN A 169 -0.26 25.17 -17.98
N ALA A 170 -0.02 24.41 -19.04
CA ALA A 170 0.77 23.19 -19.03
C ALA A 170 2.22 23.44 -18.57
N VAL A 171 2.77 24.61 -18.87
CA VAL A 171 4.14 24.97 -18.50
C VAL A 171 4.24 25.58 -17.09
N HIS A 172 3.30 26.45 -16.71
CA HIS A 172 3.45 27.29 -15.52
C HIS A 172 2.48 26.93 -14.37
N ARG A 173 1.41 26.18 -14.63
CA ARG A 173 0.46 25.80 -13.58
C ARG A 173 1.06 24.71 -12.69
N SER A 174 1.10 24.98 -11.39
CA SER A 174 1.38 23.93 -10.40
C SER A 174 0.23 22.94 -10.35
N VAL A 175 0.53 21.65 -10.51
CA VAL A 175 -0.42 20.53 -10.42
C VAL A 175 0.14 19.46 -9.49
N SER A 176 -0.73 18.68 -8.86
CA SER A 176 -0.29 17.54 -8.05
C SER A 176 0.33 16.47 -8.95
N SER A 177 1.37 15.78 -8.47
CA SER A 177 1.93 14.64 -9.19
C SER A 177 0.89 13.52 -9.38
N VAL A 178 -0.07 13.39 -8.46
CA VAL A 178 -1.15 12.40 -8.57
C VAL A 178 -2.09 12.74 -9.73
N ASP A 179 -2.40 14.02 -9.94
CA ASP A 179 -3.23 14.49 -11.05
C ASP A 179 -2.56 14.30 -12.42
N ILE A 180 -1.24 14.04 -12.44
CA ILE A 180 -0.51 13.63 -13.65
C ILE A 180 -0.51 12.11 -13.78
N ILE A 181 -0.24 11.38 -12.69
CA ILE A 181 -0.08 9.93 -12.72
C ILE A 181 -1.40 9.22 -13.08
N VAL A 182 -2.52 9.65 -12.50
CA VAL A 182 -3.82 8.99 -12.71
C VAL A 182 -4.24 9.04 -14.19
N PRO A 183 -4.28 10.19 -14.87
CA PRO A 183 -4.61 10.25 -16.30
C PRO A 183 -3.63 9.48 -17.19
N VAL A 184 -2.35 9.39 -16.79
CA VAL A 184 -1.37 8.57 -17.51
C VAL A 184 -1.76 7.09 -17.43
N LEU A 185 -2.09 6.59 -16.24
CA LEU A 185 -2.53 5.20 -16.04
C LEU A 185 -3.87 4.92 -16.75
N GLU A 186 -4.82 5.84 -16.68
CA GLU A 186 -6.12 5.72 -17.38
C GLU A 186 -5.93 5.61 -18.90
N ARG A 187 -5.02 6.40 -19.49
CA ARG A 187 -4.64 6.29 -20.92
C ARG A 187 -4.01 4.95 -21.28
N PHE A 188 -3.41 4.23 -20.33
CA PHE A 188 -2.90 2.88 -20.60
C PHE A 188 -3.98 1.82 -20.60
N ILE A 189 -5.02 1.99 -19.79
CA ILE A 189 -6.12 1.04 -19.67
C ILE A 189 -7.08 1.17 -20.87
N ASP A 190 -7.17 2.36 -21.48
CA ASP A 190 -7.93 2.63 -22.72
C ASP A 190 -9.40 2.16 -22.65
N MET A 191 -10.04 2.42 -21.50
CA MET A 191 -11.44 2.09 -21.23
C MET A 191 -12.25 3.35 -20.94
N ALA A 192 -13.55 3.33 -21.24
CA ALA A 192 -14.47 4.39 -20.82
C ALA A 192 -14.58 4.42 -19.27
N PRO A 193 -14.81 5.58 -18.63
CA PRO A 193 -14.81 5.71 -17.18
C PRO A 193 -15.77 4.74 -16.45
N GLU A 194 -16.99 4.56 -16.97
CA GLU A 194 -17.97 3.62 -16.38
C GLU A 194 -17.51 2.16 -16.48
N ALA A 195 -16.92 1.78 -17.62
CA ALA A 195 -16.39 0.44 -17.83
C ALA A 195 -15.14 0.19 -16.98
N LEU A 196 -14.31 1.22 -16.78
CA LEU A 196 -13.15 1.18 -15.91
C LEU A 196 -13.57 0.98 -14.45
N GLU A 197 -14.56 1.73 -13.96
CA GLU A 197 -15.07 1.56 -12.59
C GLU A 197 -15.61 0.15 -12.39
N GLN A 198 -16.43 -0.36 -13.31
CA GLN A 198 -16.93 -1.73 -13.23
C GLN A 198 -15.80 -2.76 -13.24
N ALA A 199 -14.78 -2.58 -14.07
CA ALA A 199 -13.62 -3.45 -14.09
C ALA A 199 -12.82 -3.41 -12.77
N MET A 200 -12.70 -2.25 -12.12
CA MET A 200 -12.04 -2.11 -10.82
C MET A 200 -12.84 -2.73 -9.66
N ILE A 201 -14.17 -2.79 -9.79
CA ILE A 201 -15.07 -3.46 -8.85
C ILE A 201 -14.97 -4.99 -9.00
N GLU A 202 -14.88 -5.49 -10.23
CA GLU A 202 -14.84 -6.93 -10.52
C GLU A 202 -13.45 -7.55 -10.33
N ALA A 203 -12.40 -6.78 -10.63
CA ALA A 203 -11.02 -7.23 -10.48
C ALA A 203 -10.66 -7.51 -9.02
N ARG A 204 -9.91 -8.60 -8.80
CA ARG A 204 -9.43 -9.01 -7.48
C ARG A 204 -7.90 -8.95 -7.34
N TYR A 205 -7.18 -8.97 -8.46
CA TYR A 205 -5.73 -8.80 -8.50
C TYR A 205 -5.39 -7.49 -9.24
N PRO A 206 -4.45 -6.68 -8.72
CA PRO A 206 -3.61 -6.88 -7.52
C PRO A 206 -4.39 -6.78 -6.19
N ASN A 207 -3.79 -7.24 -5.08
CA ASN A 207 -4.40 -7.33 -3.74
C ASN A 207 -5.05 -6.04 -3.19
N GLY A 208 -4.84 -4.87 -3.79
CA GLY A 208 -5.55 -3.64 -3.41
C GLY A 208 -7.00 -3.56 -3.90
N LEU A 209 -7.40 -4.44 -4.82
CA LEU A 209 -8.74 -4.53 -5.39
C LEU A 209 -9.60 -5.56 -4.61
N PRO A 210 -10.94 -5.43 -4.61
CA PRO A 210 -11.78 -4.53 -5.41
C PRO A 210 -11.79 -3.08 -4.91
N TYR A 211 -11.86 -2.12 -5.84
CA TYR A 211 -11.96 -0.69 -5.54
C TYR A 211 -13.31 -0.12 -6.01
N PHE A 212 -14.03 0.51 -5.09
CA PHE A 212 -15.32 1.13 -5.38
C PHE A 212 -15.31 2.61 -4.98
N GLN A 213 -15.19 3.50 -5.97
CA GLN A 213 -14.96 4.93 -5.76
C GLN A 213 -16.08 5.61 -4.98
N HIS A 214 -17.34 5.25 -5.24
CA HIS A 214 -18.47 5.85 -4.54
C HIS A 214 -18.45 5.54 -3.03
N TRP A 215 -18.09 4.32 -2.63
CA TRP A 215 -17.95 3.98 -1.22
C TRP A 215 -16.82 4.78 -0.55
N VAL A 216 -15.67 4.88 -1.21
CA VAL A 216 -14.53 5.67 -0.70
C VAL A 216 -14.93 7.14 -0.55
N THR A 217 -15.67 7.71 -1.50
CA THR A 217 -16.19 9.09 -1.40
C THR A 217 -17.14 9.24 -0.21
N VAL A 218 -18.08 8.33 -0.01
CA VAL A 218 -19.01 8.40 1.12
C VAL A 218 -18.30 8.22 2.46
N ASP A 219 -17.38 7.26 2.56
CA ASP A 219 -16.59 7.01 3.78
C ASP A 219 -15.66 8.18 4.13
N THR A 220 -15.04 8.82 3.13
CA THR A 220 -14.19 10.00 3.32
C THR A 220 -14.98 11.21 3.81
N VAL A 221 -16.16 11.47 3.25
CA VAL A 221 -17.07 12.52 3.73
C VAL A 221 -17.54 12.21 5.16
N ALA A 222 -17.94 10.98 5.45
CA ALA A 222 -18.33 10.57 6.80
C ALA A 222 -17.20 10.79 7.81
N ARG A 223 -15.97 10.38 7.44
CA ARG A 223 -14.76 10.56 8.27
C ARG A 223 -14.45 12.03 8.52
N HIS A 224 -14.62 12.90 7.53
CA HIS A 224 -14.40 14.34 7.69
C HIS A 224 -15.28 14.95 8.78
N HIS A 225 -16.48 14.39 8.99
CA HIS A 225 -17.41 14.79 10.05
C HIS A 225 -17.26 14.01 11.37
N GLY A 226 -16.22 13.17 11.52
CA GLY A 226 -16.04 12.32 12.70
C GLY A 226 -17.09 11.21 12.83
N LEU A 227 -17.73 10.84 11.72
CA LEU A 227 -18.76 9.81 11.64
C LEU A 227 -18.29 8.63 10.80
N SER A 228 -19.07 7.54 10.86
CA SER A 228 -18.96 6.39 9.97
C SER A 228 -20.22 6.25 9.15
N VAL A 229 -20.16 5.51 8.03
CA VAL A 229 -21.37 5.19 7.25
C VAL A 229 -22.42 4.48 8.11
N GLY A 230 -21.97 3.63 9.03
CA GLY A 230 -22.82 2.99 10.04
C GLY A 230 -23.57 3.96 10.95
N SER A 231 -23.02 5.15 11.23
CA SER A 231 -23.67 6.17 12.06
C SER A 231 -24.93 6.73 11.38
N PHE A 232 -24.92 6.85 10.04
CA PHE A 232 -26.11 7.26 9.29
C PHE A 232 -27.19 6.17 9.33
N VAL A 233 -26.79 4.90 9.20
CA VAL A 233 -27.71 3.75 9.30
C VAL A 233 -28.36 3.71 10.69
N GLN A 234 -27.59 3.94 11.76
CA GLN A 234 -28.11 4.05 13.12
C GLN A 234 -29.14 5.19 13.25
N SER A 235 -28.83 6.35 12.68
CA SER A 235 -29.69 7.55 12.79
C SER A 235 -31.04 7.40 12.09
N VAL A 236 -31.09 6.59 11.03
CA VAL A 236 -32.33 6.33 10.26
C VAL A 236 -33.11 5.13 10.84
N SER A 237 -32.45 4.27 11.63
CA SER A 237 -33.10 3.08 12.17
C SER A 237 -34.08 3.43 13.30
N PRO A 238 -35.36 3.02 13.21
CA PRO A 238 -36.35 3.29 14.25
C PRO A 238 -36.08 2.52 15.55
N SER A 239 -35.31 1.44 15.48
CA SER A 239 -34.95 0.58 16.62
C SER A 239 -33.72 1.08 17.38
N PHE A 240 -33.08 2.17 16.94
CA PHE A 240 -31.93 2.74 17.62
C PHE A 240 -32.38 3.57 18.85
N PRO A 241 -31.72 3.46 20.02
CA PRO A 241 -30.59 2.58 20.33
C PRO A 241 -30.96 1.10 20.51
N TYR A 242 -30.19 0.21 19.86
CA TYR A 242 -30.51 -1.22 19.76
C TYR A 242 -30.53 -1.97 21.09
N PHE A 243 -29.82 -1.47 22.11
CA PHE A 243 -29.73 -2.15 23.42
C PHE A 243 -31.03 -2.13 24.23
N PHE A 244 -32.01 -1.28 23.88
CA PHE A 244 -33.31 -1.27 24.56
C PHE A 244 -34.20 -2.46 24.17
N GLN A 245 -33.95 -3.08 23.02
CA GLN A 245 -34.74 -4.20 22.51
C GLN A 245 -33.80 -5.32 22.12
N ALA A 246 -33.82 -6.43 22.87
CA ALA A 246 -32.94 -7.56 22.61
C ALA A 246 -33.00 -8.03 21.14
N GLN A 247 -34.19 -8.08 20.54
CA GLN A 247 -34.38 -8.46 19.14
C GLN A 247 -33.77 -7.47 18.14
N ALA A 248 -33.75 -6.17 18.46
CA ALA A 248 -33.17 -5.15 17.59
C ALA A 248 -31.64 -5.26 17.50
N TRP A 249 -30.98 -5.69 18.59
CA TRP A 249 -29.54 -5.97 18.56
C TRP A 249 -29.19 -7.06 17.54
N TYR A 250 -29.93 -8.16 17.53
CA TYR A 250 -29.64 -9.28 16.64
C TYR A 250 -30.05 -9.02 15.19
N ASN A 251 -31.20 -8.36 14.97
CA ASN A 251 -31.78 -8.23 13.64
C ASN A 251 -31.39 -6.92 12.93
N ASP A 252 -31.29 -5.81 13.68
CA ASP A 252 -31.25 -4.46 13.09
C ASP A 252 -29.87 -3.79 13.23
N ALA A 253 -29.04 -4.20 14.19
CA ALA A 253 -27.72 -3.60 14.41
C ALA A 253 -26.66 -4.02 13.38
N GLY A 254 -26.84 -5.19 12.77
CA GLY A 254 -25.88 -5.79 11.83
C GLY A 254 -25.46 -4.85 10.69
N PRO A 255 -26.40 -4.30 9.88
CA PRO A 255 -26.07 -3.39 8.80
C PRO A 255 -25.26 -2.17 9.26
N ALA A 256 -25.62 -1.58 10.40
CA ALA A 256 -24.89 -0.45 10.97
C ALA A 256 -23.46 -0.82 11.34
N LEU A 257 -23.25 -1.94 12.02
CA LEU A 257 -21.91 -2.43 12.38
C LEU A 257 -21.11 -2.81 11.13
N ALA A 258 -21.71 -3.49 10.16
CA ALA A 258 -21.06 -3.84 8.92
C ALA A 258 -20.57 -2.59 8.16
N HIS A 259 -21.35 -1.51 8.14
CA HIS A 259 -20.93 -0.23 7.54
C HIS A 259 -19.94 0.55 8.42
N ALA A 260 -19.96 0.35 9.73
CA ALA A 260 -18.98 0.94 10.64
C ALA A 260 -17.58 0.29 10.50
N SER A 261 -17.47 -0.92 9.92
CA SER A 261 -16.18 -1.56 9.61
C SER A 261 -15.34 -0.76 8.60
N ARG A 262 -15.96 0.20 7.91
CA ARG A 262 -15.41 0.99 6.79
C ARG A 262 -15.09 0.20 5.52
N LEU A 263 -15.38 -1.09 5.52
CA LEU A 263 -15.24 -1.96 4.37
C LEU A 263 -16.38 -1.73 3.37
N GLY A 264 -16.03 -1.56 2.10
CA GLY A 264 -16.98 -1.43 1.01
C GLY A 264 -17.83 -2.68 0.81
N PRO A 265 -18.96 -2.59 0.09
CA PRO A 265 -19.83 -3.73 -0.16
C PRO A 265 -19.10 -4.90 -0.85
N TYR A 266 -18.25 -4.61 -1.83
CA TYR A 266 -17.48 -5.63 -2.55
C TYR A 266 -16.32 -6.20 -1.72
N GLN A 267 -15.72 -5.39 -0.84
CA GLN A 267 -14.70 -5.86 0.09
C GLN A 267 -15.30 -6.82 1.13
N ARG A 268 -16.45 -6.46 1.71
CA ARG A 268 -17.19 -7.33 2.64
C ARG A 268 -17.58 -8.65 1.98
N ARG A 269 -18.14 -8.58 0.76
CA ARG A 269 -18.48 -9.77 -0.03
C ARG A 269 -17.27 -10.68 -0.24
N LEU A 270 -16.12 -10.13 -0.64
CA LEU A 270 -14.89 -10.92 -0.83
C LEU A 270 -14.47 -11.63 0.47
N LEU A 271 -14.62 -10.98 1.62
CA LEU A 271 -14.27 -11.59 2.90
C LEU A 271 -15.24 -12.70 3.32
N THR A 272 -16.54 -12.56 3.02
CA THR A 272 -17.60 -13.48 3.46
C THR A 272 -17.98 -14.56 2.45
N GLU A 273 -17.29 -14.63 1.32
CA GLU A 273 -17.47 -15.69 0.31
C GLU A 273 -17.20 -17.10 0.85
N GLU A 274 -17.85 -18.11 0.25
CA GLU A 274 -17.53 -19.51 0.53
C GLU A 274 -16.05 -19.82 0.25
N ALA A 275 -15.51 -20.83 0.94
CA ALA A 275 -14.14 -21.28 0.72
C ALA A 275 -13.93 -21.78 -0.72
N ALA A 276 -12.77 -21.47 -1.29
CA ALA A 276 -12.40 -21.96 -2.61
C ALA A 276 -12.45 -23.50 -2.70
N LYS A 277 -13.10 -24.01 -3.74
CA LYS A 277 -13.22 -25.45 -4.01
C LYS A 277 -12.07 -25.91 -4.88
N LEU A 278 -11.57 -27.13 -4.64
CA LEU A 278 -10.44 -27.69 -5.38
C LEU A 278 -10.71 -27.78 -6.90
N ALA A 279 -11.97 -27.98 -7.30
CA ALA A 279 -12.39 -28.00 -8.70
C ALA A 279 -12.19 -26.64 -9.42
N ASP A 280 -12.26 -25.53 -8.68
CA ASP A 280 -12.17 -24.16 -9.22
C ASP A 280 -10.82 -23.50 -8.88
N ARG A 281 -9.83 -24.29 -8.43
CA ARG A 281 -8.52 -23.82 -7.95
C ARG A 281 -7.82 -22.90 -8.94
N ASP A 282 -7.77 -23.29 -10.21
CA ASP A 282 -7.02 -22.55 -11.22
C ASP A 282 -7.66 -21.17 -11.48
N VAL A 283 -9.00 -21.12 -11.50
CA VAL A 283 -9.78 -19.87 -11.57
C VAL A 283 -9.56 -19.02 -10.32
N PHE A 284 -9.53 -19.64 -9.14
CA PHE A 284 -9.26 -18.95 -7.88
C PHE A 284 -7.90 -18.27 -7.89
N TYR A 285 -6.82 -18.96 -8.26
CA TYR A 285 -5.47 -18.38 -8.28
C TYR A 285 -5.32 -17.33 -9.37
N ALA A 286 -5.89 -17.55 -10.56
CA ALA A 286 -5.89 -16.56 -11.63
C ALA A 286 -6.54 -15.24 -11.19
N HIS A 287 -7.72 -15.30 -10.59
CA HIS A 287 -8.42 -14.10 -10.13
C HIS A 287 -7.74 -13.40 -8.95
N ASN A 288 -7.24 -14.15 -7.97
CA ASN A 288 -6.79 -13.59 -6.69
C ASN A 288 -5.29 -13.27 -6.62
N PHE A 289 -4.46 -14.00 -7.38
CA PHE A 289 -3.00 -13.88 -7.40
C PHE A 289 -2.44 -13.53 -8.79
N GLY A 290 -3.29 -13.43 -9.82
CA GLY A 290 -2.87 -13.04 -11.17
C GLY A 290 -1.99 -14.07 -11.87
N THR A 291 -2.20 -15.36 -11.59
CA THR A 291 -1.43 -16.47 -12.17
C THR A 291 -2.04 -16.92 -13.51
N ASP A 292 -1.19 -17.24 -14.48
CA ASP A 292 -1.59 -17.81 -15.77
C ASP A 292 -1.28 -19.32 -15.83
N ASP A 293 -2.16 -20.12 -16.45
CA ASP A 293 -2.00 -21.57 -16.69
C ASP A 293 -1.47 -22.38 -15.48
N LEU A 294 -0.19 -22.79 -15.50
CA LEU A 294 0.45 -23.62 -14.47
C LEU A 294 1.25 -22.80 -13.43
N THR A 295 1.37 -21.48 -13.61
CA THR A 295 2.19 -20.62 -12.73
C THR A 295 1.66 -20.51 -11.29
N TRP A 296 0.45 -20.99 -11.01
CA TRP A 296 -0.05 -21.11 -9.64
C TRP A 296 0.76 -22.10 -8.80
N GLN A 297 1.48 -23.05 -9.43
CA GLN A 297 2.37 -23.97 -8.71
C GLN A 297 3.54 -23.21 -8.06
N ASP A 298 4.01 -22.16 -8.72
CA ASP A 298 5.13 -21.35 -8.26
C ASP A 298 4.76 -20.48 -7.04
N LEU A 299 3.48 -20.44 -6.63
CA LEU A 299 3.05 -19.76 -5.39
C LEU A 299 3.67 -20.36 -4.13
N GLU A 300 4.18 -21.59 -4.18
CA GLU A 300 4.97 -22.13 -3.07
C GLU A 300 6.34 -21.45 -2.95
N GLU A 301 6.85 -20.82 -4.01
CA GLU A 301 8.16 -20.16 -4.01
C GLU A 301 8.06 -18.75 -3.44
N MET A 302 8.91 -18.44 -2.46
CA MET A 302 8.81 -17.17 -1.74
C MET A 302 8.99 -15.92 -2.59
N PRO A 303 9.94 -15.87 -3.56
CA PRO A 303 10.06 -14.72 -4.44
C PRO A 303 8.79 -14.48 -5.26
N PHE A 304 8.20 -15.54 -5.82
CA PHE A 304 7.00 -15.45 -6.64
C PHE A 304 5.78 -15.05 -5.80
N PHE A 305 5.56 -15.71 -4.66
CA PHE A 305 4.49 -15.34 -3.74
C PHE A 305 4.62 -13.90 -3.23
N GLY A 306 5.84 -13.47 -2.88
CA GLY A 306 6.13 -12.09 -2.46
C GLY A 306 5.80 -11.07 -3.55
N GLU A 307 6.16 -11.35 -4.81
CA GLU A 307 5.83 -10.49 -5.96
C GLU A 307 4.32 -10.38 -6.17
N ARG A 308 3.60 -11.51 -6.19
CA ARG A 308 2.13 -11.52 -6.36
C ARG A 308 1.41 -10.83 -5.22
N THR A 309 1.94 -10.91 -4.00
CA THR A 309 1.31 -10.32 -2.81
C THR A 309 1.79 -8.91 -2.47
N LYS A 310 2.82 -8.41 -3.16
CA LYS A 310 3.55 -7.17 -2.85
C LYS A 310 4.19 -7.16 -1.46
N LEU A 311 4.57 -8.33 -0.96
CA LEU A 311 5.28 -8.47 0.32
C LEU A 311 6.77 -8.65 0.07
N ASP A 312 7.57 -7.93 0.85
CA ASP A 312 8.99 -8.19 0.97
C ASP A 312 9.26 -9.37 1.92
N THR A 313 10.51 -9.79 2.04
CA THR A 313 10.91 -10.92 2.92
C THR A 313 10.46 -10.68 4.36
N ARG A 314 10.58 -9.45 4.85
CA ARG A 314 10.15 -9.10 6.21
C ARG A 314 8.64 -9.19 6.37
N GLY A 315 7.86 -8.69 5.40
CA GLY A 315 6.40 -8.80 5.39
C GLY A 315 5.92 -10.26 5.40
N LEU A 316 6.63 -11.15 4.70
CA LEU A 316 6.37 -12.59 4.72
C LEU A 316 6.67 -13.21 6.10
N GLU A 317 7.79 -12.86 6.72
CA GLU A 317 8.11 -13.33 8.07
C GLU A 317 7.07 -12.86 9.11
N VAL A 318 6.55 -11.64 8.95
CA VAL A 318 5.48 -11.07 9.79
C VAL A 318 4.16 -11.81 9.57
N LEU A 319 3.76 -12.06 8.31
CA LEU A 319 2.53 -12.76 7.95
C LEU A 319 2.51 -14.17 8.51
N LEU A 320 3.63 -14.89 8.42
CA LEU A 320 3.77 -16.28 8.84
C LEU A 320 4.14 -16.44 10.32
N SER A 321 4.47 -15.35 11.01
CA SER A 321 4.97 -15.35 12.40
C SER A 321 6.15 -16.30 12.58
N VAL A 322 7.19 -16.11 11.76
CA VAL A 322 8.42 -16.91 11.79
C VAL A 322 9.64 -16.05 12.11
N ARG A 323 10.76 -16.71 12.47
CA ARG A 323 12.05 -16.05 12.80
C ARG A 323 11.87 -14.96 13.87
N GLY A 324 12.24 -13.71 13.59
CA GLY A 324 12.13 -12.60 14.55
C GLY A 324 10.70 -12.28 14.98
N PHE A 325 9.69 -12.82 14.27
CA PHE A 325 8.27 -12.64 14.56
C PHE A 325 7.61 -13.92 15.11
N ALA A 326 8.40 -14.92 15.48
CA ALA A 326 7.90 -16.15 16.09
C ALA A 326 7.22 -15.85 17.45
N PRO A 327 6.07 -16.49 17.74
CA PRO A 327 5.43 -16.38 19.05
C PRO A 327 6.32 -16.93 20.15
N VAL A 328 6.37 -16.23 21.28
CA VAL A 328 7.11 -16.63 22.48
C VAL A 328 6.12 -16.87 23.61
N ARG A 329 6.18 -18.07 24.20
CA ARG A 329 5.34 -18.41 25.37
C ARG A 329 5.72 -17.57 26.58
N SER A 330 4.72 -17.12 27.34
CA SER A 330 4.94 -16.53 28.65
C SER A 330 5.57 -17.55 29.61
N ALA A 331 6.61 -17.15 30.34
CA ALA A 331 7.22 -17.97 31.39
C ALA A 331 6.29 -18.16 32.62
N ASN A 332 5.23 -17.37 32.72
CA ASN A 332 4.32 -17.33 33.86
C ASN A 332 3.03 -18.14 33.63
N VAL A 333 2.97 -18.96 32.58
CA VAL A 333 1.78 -19.75 32.23
C VAL A 333 2.12 -21.24 32.23
N THR A 334 1.22 -22.05 32.83
CA THR A 334 1.34 -23.51 32.79
C THR A 334 0.61 -24.05 31.58
N TYR A 335 1.34 -24.58 30.61
CA TYR A 335 0.78 -25.13 29.38
C TYR A 335 0.41 -26.61 29.55
N SER A 336 -0.78 -27.00 29.10
CA SER A 336 -1.31 -28.37 29.23
C SER A 336 -0.61 -29.40 28.33
N SER A 337 0.12 -28.95 27.31
CA SER A 337 0.92 -29.81 26.43
C SER A 337 2.40 -29.51 26.58
N GLN A 338 3.18 -30.57 26.89
CA GLN A 338 4.63 -30.60 26.70
C GLN A 338 4.95 -30.72 25.20
N THR A 339 4.31 -29.95 24.31
CA THR A 339 4.84 -29.83 22.96
C THR A 339 6.26 -29.30 23.08
N GLU A 340 7.21 -30.05 22.52
CA GLU A 340 8.62 -29.69 22.51
C GLU A 340 8.76 -28.23 22.11
N SER A 341 9.57 -27.48 22.85
CA SER A 341 9.80 -26.03 22.65
C SER A 341 10.33 -25.67 21.26
N ASP A 342 10.59 -26.67 20.41
CA ASP A 342 11.23 -26.56 19.10
C ASP A 342 10.22 -26.52 17.92
N VAL A 343 8.93 -26.76 18.17
CA VAL A 343 7.91 -26.70 17.10
C VAL A 343 7.37 -25.28 16.94
N PRO A 344 7.33 -24.72 15.71
CA PRO A 344 6.75 -23.40 15.47
C PRO A 344 5.29 -23.28 15.91
N GLU A 345 4.98 -22.26 16.72
CA GLU A 345 3.64 -22.00 17.27
C GLU A 345 2.88 -20.87 16.58
N SER A 346 3.21 -20.56 15.32
CA SER A 346 2.54 -19.52 14.52
C SER A 346 1.03 -19.76 14.37
N GLY A 347 0.56 -21.01 14.47
CA GLY A 347 -0.86 -21.34 14.52
C GLY A 347 -1.58 -20.99 15.84
N ARG A 348 -0.85 -20.65 16.92
CA ARG A 348 -1.42 -20.30 18.25
C ARG A 348 -1.47 -18.80 18.48
N SER A 349 -0.59 -18.05 17.81
CA SER A 349 -0.53 -16.60 17.90
C SER A 349 0.13 -16.00 16.65
N GLY A 350 -0.35 -14.82 16.24
CA GLY A 350 0.20 -14.01 15.15
C GLY A 350 -0.25 -14.43 13.75
N SER A 351 -0.42 -15.73 13.51
CA SER A 351 -0.86 -16.29 12.22
C SER A 351 -1.92 -17.38 12.41
N VAL A 352 -2.78 -17.25 13.43
CA VAL A 352 -3.78 -18.25 13.78
C VAL A 352 -4.82 -18.39 12.68
N TYR A 353 -5.29 -17.27 12.12
CA TYR A 353 -6.36 -17.26 11.12
C TYR A 353 -5.94 -18.02 9.86
N LEU A 354 -4.78 -17.70 9.28
CA LEU A 354 -4.32 -18.38 8.05
C LEU A 354 -4.08 -19.89 8.28
N ASN A 355 -3.68 -20.25 9.51
CA ASN A 355 -3.45 -21.64 9.91
C ASN A 355 -4.72 -22.35 10.40
N ALA A 356 -5.86 -21.66 10.54
CA ALA A 356 -7.07 -22.19 11.18
C ALA A 356 -6.83 -22.84 12.55
N ASN A 357 -5.94 -22.24 13.36
CA ASN A 357 -5.52 -22.77 14.66
C ASN A 357 -4.99 -24.22 14.60
N ASP A 358 -4.41 -24.59 13.45
CA ASP A 358 -3.79 -25.89 13.20
C ASP A 358 -2.27 -25.86 13.43
N HIS A 359 -1.70 -27.00 13.79
CA HIS A 359 -0.30 -27.16 14.19
C HIS A 359 0.38 -28.38 13.55
N PRO A 360 1.59 -28.24 12.97
CA PRO A 360 2.38 -27.01 12.84
C PRO A 360 1.78 -26.00 11.85
N GLY A 361 2.06 -24.71 12.07
CA GLY A 361 1.65 -23.64 11.16
C GLY A 361 2.49 -23.62 9.87
N VAL A 362 2.08 -22.81 8.89
CA VAL A 362 2.87 -22.58 7.67
C VAL A 362 4.23 -21.99 8.05
N SER A 363 5.29 -22.58 7.51
CA SER A 363 6.67 -22.14 7.74
C SER A 363 7.44 -22.03 6.42
N ILE A 364 8.66 -21.50 6.49
CA ILE A 364 9.56 -21.37 5.34
C ILE A 364 10.54 -22.54 5.38
N VAL A 365 10.53 -23.36 4.33
CA VAL A 365 11.41 -24.52 4.15
C VAL A 365 12.44 -24.18 3.07
N GLY A 366 13.69 -24.60 3.27
CA GLY A 366 14.72 -24.54 2.21
C GLY A 366 14.88 -25.91 1.56
N SER A 367 14.97 -25.94 0.22
CA SER A 367 15.46 -27.14 -0.48
C SER A 367 16.98 -27.06 -0.62
N ALA A 368 17.69 -28.10 -0.18
CA ALA A 368 19.14 -28.15 -0.14
C ALA A 368 19.80 -28.61 -1.46
N ASP A 369 19.04 -29.10 -2.44
CA ASP A 369 19.60 -29.70 -3.64
C ASP A 369 19.34 -28.86 -4.89
N GLY A 370 20.37 -28.12 -5.32
CA GLY A 370 20.41 -27.42 -6.60
C GLY A 370 21.25 -26.13 -6.58
N PRO A 371 21.63 -25.59 -7.76
CA PRO A 371 22.37 -24.33 -7.86
C PRO A 371 21.53 -23.07 -7.50
N ALA A 372 20.23 -23.23 -7.24
CA ALA A 372 19.34 -22.17 -6.77
C ALA A 372 18.70 -22.61 -5.44
N PHE A 373 19.24 -22.11 -4.33
CA PHE A 373 18.61 -22.25 -3.02
C PHE A 373 17.32 -21.44 -3.01
N LEU A 374 16.18 -22.11 -3.16
CA LEU A 374 14.86 -21.47 -3.15
C LEU A 374 14.15 -21.72 -1.82
N HIS A 375 13.79 -20.64 -1.14
CA HIS A 375 12.90 -20.67 0.00
C HIS A 375 11.47 -20.92 -0.47
N ARG A 376 10.83 -21.95 0.07
CA ARG A 376 9.45 -22.32 -0.24
C ARG A 376 8.57 -22.30 1.00
N LEU A 377 7.29 -22.10 0.81
CA LEU A 377 6.27 -22.31 1.84
C LEU A 377 6.14 -23.81 2.11
N SER A 378 5.90 -24.18 3.36
CA SER A 378 5.72 -25.58 3.78
C SER A 378 4.44 -26.24 3.26
N VAL A 379 3.65 -25.54 2.44
CA VAL A 379 2.30 -25.91 2.02
C VAL A 379 2.18 -25.78 0.51
N SER A 380 1.69 -26.84 -0.14
CA SER A 380 1.50 -26.88 -1.59
C SER A 380 0.20 -26.17 -2.01
N PRO A 381 0.20 -25.33 -3.06
CA PRO A 381 -1.03 -24.73 -3.58
C PRO A 381 -1.98 -25.74 -4.26
N GLY A 382 -1.52 -26.97 -4.52
CA GLY A 382 -2.22 -27.96 -5.34
C GLY A 382 -3.24 -28.82 -4.60
N ASP A 383 -3.18 -28.94 -3.28
CA ASP A 383 -4.07 -29.77 -2.47
C ASP A 383 -5.16 -28.94 -1.75
N ALA A 384 -6.17 -29.62 -1.21
CA ALA A 384 -7.31 -28.94 -0.59
C ALA A 384 -6.92 -28.17 0.68
N ALA A 385 -5.98 -28.71 1.47
CA ALA A 385 -5.51 -28.08 2.70
C ALA A 385 -4.72 -26.80 2.40
N GLY A 386 -3.86 -26.83 1.38
CA GLY A 386 -3.09 -25.69 0.96
C GLY A 386 -3.93 -24.63 0.27
N LEU A 387 -4.84 -25.00 -0.62
CA LEU A 387 -5.80 -24.07 -1.21
C LEU A 387 -6.56 -23.28 -0.13
N ALA A 388 -7.02 -23.94 0.92
CA ALA A 388 -7.68 -23.26 2.04
C ALA A 388 -6.75 -22.26 2.77
N ARG A 389 -5.46 -22.57 2.90
CA ARG A 389 -4.48 -21.65 3.51
C ARG A 389 -4.17 -20.45 2.60
N TYR A 390 -4.02 -20.65 1.29
CA TYR A 390 -3.86 -19.55 0.34
C TYR A 390 -5.10 -18.66 0.26
N ASP A 391 -6.32 -19.21 0.35
CA ASP A 391 -7.55 -18.43 0.46
C ASP A 391 -7.56 -17.55 1.73
N ARG A 392 -7.24 -18.13 2.89
CA ARG A 392 -7.13 -17.32 4.11
C ARG A 392 -6.02 -16.27 4.02
N MET A 393 -4.86 -16.57 3.44
CA MET A 393 -3.81 -15.57 3.20
C MET A 393 -4.31 -14.44 2.29
N ASN A 394 -5.05 -14.78 1.23
CA ASN A 394 -5.63 -13.83 0.29
C ASN A 394 -6.57 -12.82 0.99
N ARG A 395 -7.46 -13.32 1.85
CA ARG A 395 -8.39 -12.50 2.65
C ARG A 395 -7.65 -11.70 3.72
N LYS A 396 -6.69 -12.34 4.40
CA LYS A 396 -5.92 -11.73 5.49
C LYS A 396 -5.07 -10.56 5.01
N LEU A 397 -4.36 -10.72 3.90
CA LEU A 397 -3.50 -9.68 3.33
C LEU A 397 -4.29 -8.45 2.88
N ARG A 398 -5.46 -8.67 2.28
CA ARG A 398 -6.41 -7.59 1.96
C ARG A 398 -6.88 -6.87 3.21
N LEU A 399 -7.27 -7.64 4.22
CA LEU A 399 -7.77 -7.06 5.47
C LEU A 399 -6.69 -6.26 6.22
N ASP A 400 -5.44 -6.74 6.23
CA ASP A 400 -4.29 -6.02 6.78
C ASP A 400 -4.12 -4.65 6.13
N GLN A 401 -4.22 -4.62 4.79
CA GLN A 401 -4.14 -3.38 4.03
C GLN A 401 -5.34 -2.45 4.29
N TRP A 402 -6.57 -2.98 4.30
CA TRP A 402 -7.79 -2.19 4.45
C TRP A 402 -7.98 -1.61 5.86
N LEU A 403 -7.58 -2.34 6.91
CA LEU A 403 -7.61 -1.84 8.28
C LEU A 403 -6.40 -0.95 8.62
N ALA A 404 -5.37 -0.97 7.77
CA ALA A 404 -4.08 -0.31 7.99
C ALA A 404 -3.50 -0.64 9.37
N LEU A 405 -3.46 -1.93 9.68
CA LEU A 405 -2.98 -2.48 10.96
C LEU A 405 -1.87 -3.52 10.72
N PRO A 406 -0.94 -3.71 11.67
CA PRO A 406 0.03 -4.80 11.62
C PRO A 406 -0.65 -6.17 11.53
N SER A 407 -0.05 -7.11 10.79
CA SER A 407 -0.68 -8.41 10.52
C SER A 407 -1.05 -9.17 11.80
N GLU A 408 -0.22 -9.12 12.83
CA GLU A 408 -0.53 -9.77 14.13
C GLU A 408 -1.77 -9.21 14.82
N GLN A 409 -2.00 -7.90 14.69
CA GLN A 409 -3.11 -7.21 15.35
C GLN A 409 -4.42 -7.55 14.66
N VAL A 410 -4.40 -7.62 13.32
CA VAL A 410 -5.54 -8.10 12.55
C VAL A 410 -5.80 -9.59 12.81
N ASP A 411 -4.75 -10.40 12.96
CA ASP A 411 -4.91 -11.81 13.34
C ASP A 411 -5.57 -11.92 14.72
N ALA A 412 -5.09 -11.18 15.72
CA ALA A 412 -5.69 -11.14 17.06
C ALA A 412 -7.17 -10.70 17.03
N LEU A 413 -7.52 -9.67 16.23
CA LEU A 413 -8.92 -9.24 16.06
C LEU A 413 -9.79 -10.35 15.44
N LEU A 414 -9.32 -10.98 14.36
CA LEU A 414 -10.04 -12.05 13.69
C LEU A 414 -10.24 -13.25 14.62
N VAL A 415 -9.17 -13.66 15.32
CA VAL A 415 -9.23 -14.78 16.27
C VAL A 415 -10.22 -14.50 17.37
N ALA A 416 -10.16 -13.31 17.96
CA ALA A 416 -11.04 -12.92 19.04
C ALA A 416 -12.51 -12.90 18.58
N ALA A 417 -12.78 -12.34 17.39
CA ALA A 417 -14.12 -12.30 16.81
C ALA A 417 -14.66 -13.69 16.44
N ILE A 418 -13.86 -14.55 15.80
CA ILE A 418 -14.27 -15.91 15.42
C ILE A 418 -14.56 -16.75 16.67
N LYS A 419 -13.72 -16.65 17.71
CA LYS A 419 -13.98 -17.34 18.98
C LYS A 419 -15.22 -16.79 19.69
N ALA A 420 -15.46 -15.48 19.62
CA ALA A 420 -16.67 -14.86 20.18
C ALA A 420 -17.93 -15.41 19.49
N GLU A 421 -17.89 -15.51 18.16
CA GLU A 421 -18.98 -16.10 17.37
C GLU A 421 -19.25 -17.56 17.76
N VAL A 422 -18.23 -18.39 17.91
CA VAL A 422 -18.38 -19.80 18.37
C VAL A 422 -18.98 -19.88 19.77
N ARG A 423 -18.62 -18.95 20.67
CA ARG A 423 -19.24 -18.87 22.01
C ARG A 423 -20.72 -18.47 21.94
N GLY A 424 -21.12 -17.72 20.92
CA GLY A 424 -22.50 -17.30 20.66
C GLY A 424 -23.36 -18.36 19.96
N ASP A 425 -23.08 -19.65 20.18
CA ASP A 425 -23.76 -20.82 19.60
C ASP A 425 -23.58 -21.01 18.07
N ALA A 426 -22.57 -20.40 17.44
CA ALA A 426 -22.21 -20.75 16.07
C ALA A 426 -21.57 -22.16 16.01
N ALA A 427 -21.77 -22.86 14.89
CA ALA A 427 -21.12 -24.14 14.64
C ALA A 427 -19.58 -24.01 14.70
N THR A 428 -18.88 -25.08 15.09
CA THR A 428 -17.42 -25.12 15.24
C THR A 428 -16.71 -24.35 14.12
N SER A 429 -15.93 -23.32 14.48
CA SER A 429 -15.38 -22.39 13.50
C SER A 429 -14.48 -23.10 12.49
N ALA A 430 -14.88 -23.07 11.22
CA ALA A 430 -14.01 -23.42 10.10
C ALA A 430 -12.95 -22.33 9.80
N TRP A 431 -12.83 -21.32 10.68
CA TRP A 431 -11.92 -20.19 10.58
C TRP A 431 -12.11 -19.40 9.28
N TRP A 432 -13.37 -19.13 8.95
CA TRP A 432 -13.78 -18.26 7.85
C TRP A 432 -14.35 -16.96 8.40
N ILE A 433 -14.24 -15.88 7.63
CA ILE A 433 -14.79 -14.57 8.02
C ILE A 433 -16.27 -14.58 7.69
N THR A 434 -17.11 -14.44 8.71
CA THR A 434 -18.57 -14.34 8.57
C THR A 434 -19.03 -12.87 8.68
N GLU A 435 -20.31 -12.62 8.45
CA GLU A 435 -20.90 -11.30 8.69
C GLU A 435 -20.75 -10.86 10.16
N GLN A 436 -20.82 -11.80 11.12
CA GLN A 436 -20.63 -11.55 12.54
C GLN A 436 -19.21 -11.06 12.83
N VAL A 437 -18.20 -11.66 12.20
CA VAL A 437 -16.81 -11.20 12.28
C VAL A 437 -16.68 -9.78 11.71
N VAL A 438 -17.33 -9.49 10.58
CA VAL A 438 -17.37 -8.12 10.01
C VAL A 438 -18.05 -7.12 10.95
N HIS A 439 -19.11 -7.53 11.65
CA HIS A 439 -19.76 -6.70 12.67
C HIS A 439 -18.83 -6.39 13.85
N ALA A 440 -18.07 -7.38 14.32
CA ALA A 440 -17.06 -7.20 15.36
C ALA A 440 -15.97 -6.21 14.92
N LEU A 441 -15.51 -6.29 13.67
CA LEU A 441 -14.58 -5.29 13.09
C LEU A 441 -15.21 -3.88 13.04
N GLY A 442 -16.51 -3.79 12.78
CA GLY A 442 -17.24 -2.52 12.82
C GLY A 442 -17.38 -1.92 14.21
N LEU A 443 -17.62 -2.75 15.21
CA LEU A 443 -17.61 -2.35 16.61
C LEU A 443 -16.21 -1.88 17.02
N PHE A 444 -15.16 -2.62 16.64
CA PHE A 444 -13.77 -2.23 16.86
C PHE A 444 -13.46 -0.86 16.27
N GLN A 445 -13.76 -0.63 14.99
CA GLN A 445 -13.48 0.66 14.33
C GLN A 445 -14.22 1.82 15.01
N SER A 446 -15.47 1.58 15.43
CA SER A 446 -16.25 2.57 16.18
C SER A 446 -15.59 2.95 17.51
N LEU A 447 -15.06 1.96 18.24
CA LEU A 447 -14.36 2.19 19.51
C LEU A 447 -12.95 2.78 19.32
N ARG A 448 -12.23 2.34 18.30
CA ARG A 448 -10.91 2.84 17.92
C ARG A 448 -10.95 4.34 17.60
N GLU A 449 -11.97 4.77 16.86
CA GLU A 449 -12.05 6.15 16.39
C GLU A 449 -12.66 7.11 17.41
N ARG A 450 -13.60 6.64 18.24
CA ARG A 450 -14.27 7.50 19.23
C ARG A 450 -13.58 7.53 20.59
N TYR A 451 -12.95 6.42 20.98
CA TYR A 451 -12.36 6.24 22.32
C TYR A 451 -10.88 5.84 22.27
N GLU A 452 -10.25 5.84 21.10
CA GLU A 452 -8.83 5.45 20.93
C GLU A 452 -8.54 4.02 21.43
N CYS A 453 -9.54 3.13 21.33
CA CYS A 453 -9.43 1.76 21.81
C CYS A 453 -8.26 1.00 21.14
N PRO A 454 -7.26 0.53 21.90
CA PRO A 454 -6.19 -0.31 21.37
C PRO A 454 -6.72 -1.65 20.86
N VAL A 455 -6.12 -2.17 19.80
CA VAL A 455 -6.48 -3.48 19.21
C VAL A 455 -6.45 -4.59 20.26
N ASN A 456 -5.37 -4.65 21.04
CA ASN A 456 -5.16 -5.68 22.05
C ASN A 456 -6.20 -5.58 23.19
N ASP A 457 -6.71 -4.40 23.50
CA ASP A 457 -7.76 -4.23 24.51
C ASP A 457 -9.11 -4.71 23.96
N PHE A 458 -9.44 -4.32 22.73
CA PHE A 458 -10.67 -4.79 22.08
C PHE A 458 -10.70 -6.32 21.91
N ALA A 459 -9.59 -6.93 21.51
CA ALA A 459 -9.48 -8.37 21.41
C ALA A 459 -9.82 -9.05 22.75
N VAL A 460 -9.38 -8.49 23.88
CA VAL A 460 -9.71 -9.02 25.21
C VAL A 460 -11.16 -8.75 25.59
N PHE A 461 -11.77 -7.63 25.15
CA PHE A 461 -13.18 -7.36 25.41
C PHE A 461 -14.10 -8.46 24.86
N ILE A 462 -13.76 -9.02 23.70
CA ILE A 462 -14.55 -10.05 23.04
C ILE A 462 -13.95 -11.47 23.15
N ASP A 463 -12.73 -11.65 23.67
CA ASP A 463 -12.06 -12.95 23.88
C ASP A 463 -11.22 -12.98 25.17
N GLU A 464 -9.97 -13.41 25.11
CA GLU A 464 -9.05 -13.60 26.25
C GLU A 464 -7.73 -12.85 26.00
N LEU A 465 -6.98 -12.60 27.09
CA LEU A 465 -5.63 -12.02 27.04
C LEU A 465 -4.66 -12.90 26.26
N SER A 466 -3.79 -12.28 25.46
CA SER A 466 -2.70 -13.02 24.82
C SER A 466 -1.66 -13.46 25.85
N ILE A 467 -1.42 -14.77 25.89
CA ILE A 467 -0.32 -15.41 26.65
C ILE A 467 0.96 -15.57 25.81
N TYR A 468 0.97 -15.04 24.59
CA TYR A 468 2.12 -15.05 23.68
C TYR A 468 2.69 -13.65 23.52
N GLY A 469 4.00 -13.54 23.68
CA GLY A 469 4.82 -12.41 23.27
C GLY A 469 5.40 -12.62 21.87
N ARG A 470 6.23 -11.68 21.42
CA ARG A 470 6.85 -11.73 20.09
C ARG A 470 8.24 -11.11 20.11
N GLY A 471 9.24 -11.88 19.69
CA GLY A 471 10.64 -11.46 19.80
C GLY A 471 10.98 -11.12 21.25
N GLU A 472 11.40 -9.88 21.51
CA GLU A 472 11.70 -9.36 22.85
C GLU A 472 10.47 -8.83 23.59
N ALA A 473 9.34 -8.62 22.91
CA ALA A 473 8.13 -8.12 23.54
C ALA A 473 7.46 -9.23 24.36
N LEU A 474 7.25 -8.96 25.65
CA LEU A 474 6.52 -9.85 26.56
C LEU A 474 5.07 -10.08 26.10
N SER A 475 4.45 -11.16 26.59
CA SER A 475 3.03 -11.41 26.34
C SER A 475 2.14 -10.28 26.89
N GLN A 476 0.95 -10.08 26.33
CA GLN A 476 0.01 -9.08 26.86
C GLN A 476 -0.29 -9.35 28.34
N PHE A 477 -0.45 -10.62 28.73
CA PHE A 477 -0.59 -11.02 30.12
C PHE A 477 0.56 -10.50 31.00
N ASP A 478 1.81 -10.72 30.58
CA ASP A 478 2.97 -10.27 31.34
C ASP A 478 3.13 -8.75 31.32
N GLN A 479 2.81 -8.09 30.21
CA GLN A 479 2.84 -6.63 30.11
C GLN A 479 1.86 -5.96 31.08
N VAL A 480 0.73 -6.61 31.37
CA VAL A 480 -0.30 -6.09 32.28
C VAL A 480 0.02 -6.47 33.73
N PHE A 481 0.29 -7.75 34.01
CA PHE A 481 0.36 -8.24 35.38
C PHE A 481 1.78 -8.36 35.94
N ASN A 482 2.81 -8.38 35.09
CA ASN A 482 4.20 -8.70 35.47
C ASN A 482 5.25 -7.64 35.05
N ASN A 483 4.84 -6.52 34.44
CA ASN A 483 5.76 -5.54 33.84
C ASN A 483 6.41 -4.57 34.85
N GLN A 484 5.77 -4.33 36.01
CA GLN A 484 6.19 -3.30 36.98
C GLN A 484 6.04 -3.74 38.44
N GLY A 485 6.33 -4.99 38.76
CA GLY A 485 6.26 -5.46 40.14
C GLY A 485 7.53 -5.13 40.93
N ASP A 486 7.41 -4.38 42.03
CA ASP A 486 8.33 -4.46 43.19
C ASP A 486 8.22 -5.85 43.89
N TYR A 487 7.25 -6.67 43.46
CA TYR A 487 7.01 -8.00 43.95
C TYR A 487 8.13 -8.95 43.49
N ARG A 488 8.68 -9.69 44.45
CA ARG A 488 9.73 -10.70 44.20
C ARG A 488 9.25 -11.89 43.36
N GLU A 489 7.93 -12.12 43.31
CA GLU A 489 7.31 -13.23 42.59
C GLU A 489 6.34 -12.68 41.54
N SER A 490 6.40 -13.22 40.32
CA SER A 490 5.48 -12.90 39.23
C SER A 490 4.14 -13.61 39.39
N LEU A 491 3.06 -12.99 38.91
CA LEU A 491 1.73 -13.62 38.86
C LEU A 491 1.74 -14.75 37.83
N LYS A 492 1.43 -15.98 38.27
CA LYS A 492 1.40 -17.18 37.43
C LYS A 492 -0.04 -17.65 37.15
N LEU A 493 -0.27 -18.12 35.92
CA LEU A 493 -1.46 -18.88 35.52
C LEU A 493 -1.21 -20.38 35.75
N ASP A 494 -1.37 -20.81 37.00
CA ASP A 494 -1.15 -22.19 37.45
C ASP A 494 -2.45 -22.87 37.92
N ASN A 495 -3.61 -22.23 37.71
CA ASN A 495 -4.92 -22.65 38.21
C ASN A 495 -5.02 -22.75 39.75
N GLY A 496 -4.06 -22.21 40.51
CA GLY A 496 -4.14 -22.21 41.96
C GLY A 496 -5.27 -21.30 42.48
N PRO A 497 -5.88 -21.62 43.63
CA PRO A 497 -6.99 -20.84 44.18
C PRO A 497 -6.50 -19.52 44.79
N PHE A 498 -7.36 -18.49 44.75
CA PHE A 498 -7.20 -17.22 45.47
C PHE A 498 -8.58 -16.70 45.94
N PRO A 499 -8.65 -15.96 47.06
CA PRO A 499 -9.92 -15.66 47.72
C PRO A 499 -10.75 -14.59 46.97
N ILE A 500 -12.08 -14.78 46.94
CA ILE A 500 -13.02 -13.75 46.44
C ILE A 500 -13.06 -12.56 47.39
N VAL A 501 -13.11 -12.83 48.70
CA VAL A 501 -13.02 -11.84 49.78
C VAL A 501 -11.82 -12.20 50.65
N PRO A 502 -10.71 -11.47 50.59
CA PRO A 502 -9.54 -11.76 51.41
C PRO A 502 -9.81 -11.43 52.88
N ALA A 503 -9.17 -12.19 53.78
CA ALA A 503 -9.29 -11.97 55.21
C ALA A 503 -8.64 -10.62 55.61
N PRO A 504 -9.22 -9.86 56.56
CA PRO A 504 -8.77 -8.50 56.91
C PRO A 504 -7.30 -8.37 57.36
N GLU A 505 -6.66 -9.46 57.77
CA GLU A 505 -5.33 -9.47 58.41
C GLU A 505 -4.27 -10.25 57.63
N VAL A 506 -4.62 -10.89 56.51
CA VAL A 506 -3.66 -11.65 55.68
C VAL A 506 -3.74 -11.15 54.24
N PRO A 507 -2.80 -10.31 53.78
CA PRO A 507 -2.77 -9.87 52.39
C PRO A 507 -2.46 -11.05 51.48
N ASP A 508 -3.39 -11.37 50.59
CA ASP A 508 -3.15 -12.35 49.53
C ASP A 508 -2.29 -11.72 48.43
N LEU A 509 -1.22 -12.41 48.04
CA LEU A 509 -0.27 -11.92 47.03
C LEU A 509 -0.93 -11.74 45.67
N THR A 510 -1.79 -12.69 45.26
CA THR A 510 -2.50 -12.66 43.97
C THR A 510 -3.44 -11.46 43.91
N VAL A 511 -4.21 -11.23 44.98
CA VAL A 511 -5.13 -10.09 45.08
C VAL A 511 -4.37 -8.78 45.04
N SER A 512 -3.24 -8.69 45.74
CA SER A 512 -2.39 -7.50 45.76
C SER A 512 -1.79 -7.19 44.38
N GLN A 513 -1.31 -8.22 43.69
CA GLN A 513 -0.81 -8.11 42.31
C GLN A 513 -1.90 -7.67 41.34
N LEU A 514 -3.11 -8.25 41.44
CA LEU A 514 -4.26 -7.86 40.63
C LEU A 514 -4.67 -6.40 40.85
N CYS A 515 -4.78 -5.98 42.11
CA CYS A 515 -5.10 -4.61 42.47
C CYS A 515 -4.06 -3.63 41.93
N SER A 516 -2.78 -3.97 42.09
CA SER A 516 -1.66 -3.16 41.57
C SER A 516 -1.66 -3.07 40.04
N ALA A 517 -1.76 -4.20 39.35
CA ALA A 517 -1.71 -4.29 37.88
C ALA A 517 -2.88 -3.56 37.21
N LEU A 518 -4.08 -3.67 37.79
CA LEU A 518 -5.27 -3.02 37.29
C LEU A 518 -5.47 -1.61 37.86
N GLY A 519 -4.65 -1.18 38.82
CA GLY A 519 -4.79 0.11 39.50
C GLY A 519 -6.16 0.27 40.16
N ILE A 520 -6.62 -0.75 40.90
CA ILE A 520 -7.88 -0.75 41.63
C ILE A 520 -7.62 -0.96 43.13
N ASP A 521 -8.54 -0.52 43.97
CA ASP A 521 -8.48 -0.77 45.41
C ASP A 521 -9.14 -2.10 45.79
N LEU A 522 -8.95 -2.52 47.04
CA LEU A 522 -9.47 -3.80 47.54
C LEU A 522 -11.01 -3.85 47.53
N GLN A 523 -11.68 -2.71 47.74
CA GLN A 523 -13.14 -2.63 47.71
C GLN A 523 -13.67 -2.87 46.30
N THR A 524 -13.06 -2.24 45.28
CA THR A 524 -13.39 -2.50 43.88
C THR A 524 -13.09 -3.95 43.53
N TYR A 525 -11.95 -4.51 43.95
CA TYR A 525 -11.62 -5.91 43.73
C TYR A 525 -12.71 -6.85 44.25
N ASN A 526 -13.16 -6.71 45.51
CA ASN A 526 -14.18 -7.57 46.10
C ASN A 526 -15.48 -7.54 45.30
N TYR A 527 -15.88 -6.35 44.84
CA TYR A 527 -17.09 -6.17 44.03
C TYR A 527 -16.97 -6.88 42.66
N LEU A 528 -15.83 -6.73 41.99
CA LEU A 528 -15.55 -7.39 40.72
C LEU A 528 -15.42 -8.91 40.89
N ALA A 529 -14.73 -9.38 41.92
CA ALA A 529 -14.52 -10.80 42.20
C ALA A 529 -15.85 -11.53 42.43
N LEU A 530 -16.78 -10.93 43.18
CA LEU A 530 -18.13 -11.47 43.36
C LEU A 530 -18.91 -11.54 42.04
N ALA A 531 -18.85 -10.49 41.22
CA ALA A 531 -19.52 -10.47 39.93
C ALA A 531 -18.95 -11.55 38.98
N ILE A 532 -17.63 -11.73 38.97
CA ILE A 532 -16.93 -12.76 38.17
C ILE A 532 -17.27 -14.17 38.68
N ALA A 533 -17.27 -14.40 40.00
CA ALA A 533 -17.63 -15.69 40.57
C ALA A 533 -19.05 -16.11 40.18
N ASN A 534 -20.01 -15.19 40.33
CA ASN A 534 -21.41 -15.41 39.91
C ASN A 534 -21.50 -15.71 38.42
N ALA A 535 -20.77 -14.96 37.60
CA ALA A 535 -20.76 -15.16 36.16
C ALA A 535 -20.26 -16.55 35.79
N HIS A 536 -19.11 -16.96 36.32
CA HIS A 536 -18.49 -18.26 36.02
C HIS A 536 -19.16 -19.44 36.72
N GLY A 537 -20.19 -19.21 37.55
CA GLY A 537 -20.91 -20.26 38.28
C GLY A 537 -20.03 -20.92 39.34
N VAL A 538 -19.19 -20.12 40.00
CA VAL A 538 -18.32 -20.59 41.08
C VAL A 538 -19.07 -20.49 42.40
N ASP A 539 -19.44 -21.65 42.97
CA ASP A 539 -20.17 -21.74 44.24
C ASP A 539 -19.26 -21.66 45.48
N GLY A 540 -17.93 -21.63 45.29
CA GLY A 540 -16.93 -21.58 46.35
C GLY A 540 -16.50 -20.15 46.73
N GLU A 541 -15.70 -20.03 47.80
CA GLU A 541 -15.16 -18.75 48.28
C GLU A 541 -13.87 -18.31 47.56
N SER A 542 -13.47 -19.02 46.50
CA SER A 542 -12.19 -18.81 45.81
C SER A 542 -12.32 -18.91 44.30
N LEU A 543 -11.57 -18.07 43.60
CA LEU A 543 -11.38 -18.08 42.15
C LEU A 543 -10.08 -18.82 41.80
N SER A 544 -9.97 -19.31 40.57
CA SER A 544 -8.76 -19.98 40.08
C SER A 544 -7.89 -19.02 39.28
N ARG A 545 -6.56 -19.10 39.45
CA ARG A 545 -5.58 -18.35 38.64
C ARG A 545 -5.49 -18.88 37.21
N ASN A 546 -6.53 -18.64 36.42
CA ASN A 546 -6.65 -19.06 35.03
C ASN A 546 -6.88 -17.88 34.08
N LEU A 547 -6.66 -18.09 32.79
CA LEU A 547 -6.70 -17.03 31.78
C LEU A 547 -8.09 -16.37 31.66
N ALA A 548 -9.16 -17.16 31.76
CA ALA A 548 -10.53 -16.68 31.66
C ALA A 548 -10.87 -15.69 32.79
N ILE A 549 -10.50 -16.01 34.04
CA ILE A 549 -10.75 -15.16 35.20
C ILE A 549 -9.92 -13.86 35.12
N MET A 550 -8.63 -13.96 34.77
CA MET A 550 -7.78 -12.77 34.61
C MET A 550 -8.28 -11.86 33.49
N SER A 551 -8.77 -12.44 32.38
CA SER A 551 -9.38 -11.69 31.27
C SER A 551 -10.68 -11.02 31.70
N SER A 552 -11.51 -11.67 32.53
CA SER A 552 -12.72 -11.04 33.11
C SER A 552 -12.38 -9.83 33.97
N PHE A 553 -11.40 -9.92 34.88
CA PHE A 553 -10.95 -8.76 35.65
C PHE A 553 -10.44 -7.64 34.75
N TYR A 554 -9.62 -7.98 33.74
CA TYR A 554 -9.12 -7.00 32.78
C TYR A 554 -10.25 -6.24 32.09
N ARG A 555 -11.23 -6.96 31.54
CA ARG A 555 -12.40 -6.36 30.86
C ARG A 555 -13.21 -5.46 31.77
N MET A 556 -13.54 -5.94 32.97
CA MET A 556 -14.38 -5.20 33.92
C MET A 556 -13.72 -3.91 34.43
N VAL A 557 -12.40 -3.80 34.30
CA VAL A 557 -11.68 -2.56 34.63
C VAL A 557 -11.46 -1.68 33.39
N LYS A 558 -10.98 -2.28 32.29
CA LYS A 558 -10.53 -1.53 31.11
C LYS A 558 -11.67 -1.02 30.25
N LEU A 559 -12.75 -1.80 30.07
CA LEU A 559 -13.89 -1.37 29.26
C LEU A 559 -14.62 -0.16 29.89
N PRO A 560 -14.96 -0.14 31.20
CA PRO A 560 -15.55 1.05 31.81
C PRO A 560 -14.64 2.28 31.75
N ARG A 561 -13.32 2.09 31.96
CA ARG A 561 -12.35 3.18 31.85
C ARG A 561 -12.23 3.75 30.44
N LEU A 562 -12.31 2.90 29.41
CA LEU A 562 -12.35 3.35 28.01
C LEU A 562 -13.55 4.29 27.77
N LEU A 563 -14.67 4.02 28.44
CA LEU A 563 -15.89 4.84 28.37
C LEU A 563 -15.89 6.04 29.34
N GLY A 564 -14.80 6.25 30.09
CA GLY A 564 -14.67 7.36 31.04
C GLY A 564 -15.43 7.19 32.35
N ILE A 565 -15.82 5.97 32.73
CA ILE A 565 -16.54 5.66 33.98
C ILE A 565 -15.74 4.71 34.88
N THR A 566 -16.12 4.62 36.16
CA THR A 566 -15.44 3.72 37.10
C THR A 566 -15.82 2.26 36.86
N PRO A 567 -14.96 1.28 37.24
CA PRO A 567 -15.28 -0.14 37.11
C PRO A 567 -16.59 -0.53 37.81
N VAL A 568 -16.85 0.01 39.01
CA VAL A 568 -18.08 -0.27 39.77
C VAL A 568 -19.31 0.27 39.07
N GLU A 569 -19.26 1.50 38.55
CA GLU A 569 -20.35 2.07 37.74
C GLU A 569 -20.61 1.25 36.47
N GLY A 570 -19.55 0.80 35.79
CA GLY A 570 -19.68 -0.07 34.62
C GLY A 570 -20.38 -1.38 34.94
N VAL A 571 -20.06 -2.00 36.09
CA VAL A 571 -20.72 -3.22 36.56
C VAL A 571 -22.19 -3.00 36.91
N LEU A 572 -22.49 -1.91 37.63
CA LEU A 572 -23.86 -1.53 37.93
C LEU A 572 -24.67 -1.26 36.66
N MET A 573 -24.10 -0.53 35.70
CA MET A 573 -24.76 -0.21 34.43
C MET A 573 -25.07 -1.47 33.62
N LEU A 574 -24.11 -2.40 33.48
CA LEU A 574 -24.32 -3.68 32.81
C LEU A 574 -25.34 -4.57 33.54
N THR A 575 -25.37 -4.53 34.88
CA THR A 575 -26.40 -5.26 35.65
C THR A 575 -27.79 -4.67 35.42
N MET A 576 -27.90 -3.34 35.33
CA MET A 576 -29.16 -2.63 35.06
C MET A 576 -29.64 -2.82 33.62
N LEU A 577 -28.73 -2.82 32.64
CA LEU A 577 -29.05 -2.97 31.22
C LEU A 577 -29.27 -4.43 30.80
N GLY A 578 -28.51 -5.37 31.38
CA GLY A 578 -28.50 -6.77 30.98
C GLY A 578 -29.60 -7.64 31.59
N GLY A 579 -30.32 -7.18 32.63
CA GLY A 579 -31.31 -8.01 33.32
C GLY A 579 -30.75 -9.36 33.76
N SER A 580 -31.50 -10.47 33.57
CA SER A 580 -31.01 -11.84 33.85
C SER A 580 -29.84 -12.30 32.97
N PHE A 581 -29.59 -11.62 31.84
CA PHE A 581 -28.45 -11.86 30.94
C PHE A 581 -27.20 -11.04 31.30
N GLY A 582 -27.28 -10.13 32.27
CA GLY A 582 -26.09 -9.38 32.73
C GLY A 582 -24.99 -10.32 33.25
N SER A 583 -25.37 -11.48 33.79
CA SER A 583 -24.43 -12.48 34.31
C SER A 583 -23.53 -13.15 33.26
N THR A 584 -24.00 -13.27 32.01
CA THR A 584 -23.24 -13.93 30.92
C THR A 584 -22.22 -12.99 30.26
N ALA A 585 -22.49 -11.68 30.23
CA ALA A 585 -21.57 -10.65 29.71
C ALA A 585 -20.19 -10.65 30.42
N TRP A 586 -20.14 -11.17 31.64
CA TRP A 586 -18.94 -11.25 32.48
C TRP A 586 -18.02 -12.44 32.18
N ARG A 587 -18.52 -13.49 31.49
CA ARG A 587 -17.69 -14.62 31.04
C ARG A 587 -16.88 -14.25 29.82
N VAL A 588 -17.53 -13.66 28.81
CA VAL A 588 -17.01 -12.97 27.62
C VAL A 588 -18.18 -12.18 27.03
N CYS A 589 -17.99 -10.93 26.57
CA CYS A 589 -19.05 -10.22 25.85
C CYS A 589 -19.38 -11.00 24.56
N PRO A 590 -20.61 -11.52 24.39
CA PRO A 590 -21.02 -12.15 23.13
C PRO A 590 -21.08 -11.15 21.97
#